data_AF-A0A7X8QH09-F1
#
_entry.id   AF-A0A7X8QH09-F1
#
_cell.length_a   1.000
_cell.length_b   1.000
_cell.length_c   1.000
_cell.angle_alpha   90.00
_cell.angle_beta   90.00
_cell.angle_gamma   90.00
#
_symmetry.space_group_name_H-M   'P 1'
#
loop_
_entity.id
_entity.type
_entity.pdbx_description
1 polymer ?
#
loop_
_entity_poly.entity_id
_entity_poly.type
_entity_poly.pdbx_seq_one_letter_code
_entity_poly.pdbx_strand_id
1 'polypeptide(L)'
;MAQAVDWSKIGVRIVQGLNTTIDAVRQLDTQEAALVMKLLGKTCTKMMKDGVGHQFGIAMIETSEKLALKDKLVFEDVLKMLTGIIGKLYFSAKTAEELELVKQLEDAVKNYQVV
;
A
#
# COMPACT_ATOMS: atom_id res chain seq x y z
N MET A 1 26.10 -5.60 11.17
CA MET A 1 25.94 -6.34 9.91
C MET A 1 24.48 -6.26 9.51
N ALA A 2 24.17 -5.69 8.34
CA ALA A 2 22.81 -5.70 7.83
C ALA A 2 22.45 -7.14 7.47
N GLN A 3 21.43 -7.70 8.11
CA GLN A 3 20.94 -9.05 7.84
C GLN A 3 20.49 -9.12 6.38
N ALA A 4 20.95 -10.13 5.64
CA ALA A 4 20.51 -10.36 4.27
C ALA A 4 18.98 -10.49 4.27
N VAL A 5 18.33 -9.59 3.55
CA VAL A 5 16.87 -9.52 3.48
C VAL A 5 16.40 -10.65 2.56
N ASP A 6 15.61 -11.58 3.11
CA ASP A 6 15.01 -12.67 2.32
C ASP A 6 13.78 -12.14 1.56
N TRP A 7 13.95 -11.93 0.26
CA TRP A 7 12.95 -11.39 -0.65
C TRP A 7 11.88 -12.40 -1.08
N SER A 8 12.12 -13.71 -0.88
CA SER A 8 11.28 -14.79 -1.44
C SER A 8 9.84 -14.82 -0.90
N LYS A 9 9.56 -14.08 0.19
CA LYS A 9 8.23 -13.99 0.83
C LYS A 9 7.91 -12.59 1.35
N ILE A 10 8.68 -11.58 0.96
CA ILE A 10 8.55 -10.24 1.54
C ILE A 10 7.23 -9.58 1.16
N GLY A 11 6.82 -9.70 -0.10
CA GLY A 11 5.53 -9.22 -0.56
C GLY A 11 4.39 -9.92 0.16
N VAL A 12 4.45 -11.24 0.36
CA VAL A 12 3.43 -11.98 1.14
C VAL A 12 3.29 -11.46 2.58
N ARG A 13 4.40 -11.19 3.28
CA ARG A 13 4.37 -10.64 4.65
C ARG A 13 3.87 -9.20 4.69
N ILE A 14 4.31 -8.37 3.73
CA ILE A 14 3.81 -7.00 3.56
C ILE A 14 2.31 -7.01 3.30
N VAL A 15 1.83 -7.94 2.49
CA VAL A 15 0.42 -8.13 2.15
C VAL A 15 -0.39 -8.57 3.35
N GLN A 16 0.11 -9.51 4.16
CA GLN A 16 -0.57 -9.93 5.39
C GLN A 16 -0.72 -8.76 6.36
N GLY A 17 0.33 -7.94 6.50
CA GLY A 17 0.28 -6.70 7.26
C GLY A 17 -0.70 -5.69 6.66
N LEU A 18 -0.72 -5.56 5.33
CA LEU A 18 -1.60 -4.65 4.61
C LEU A 18 -3.07 -5.05 4.73
N ASN A 19 -3.40 -6.34 4.60
CA ASN A 19 -4.76 -6.86 4.78
C ASN A 19 -5.27 -6.58 6.20
N THR A 20 -4.45 -6.86 7.22
CA THR A 20 -4.81 -6.54 8.62
C THR A 20 -5.02 -5.04 8.81
N THR A 21 -4.17 -4.22 8.18
CA THR A 21 -4.29 -2.75 8.22
C THR A 21 -5.56 -2.28 7.50
N ILE A 22 -5.92 -2.88 6.38
CA ILE A 22 -7.15 -2.58 5.64
C ILE A 22 -8.36 -2.94 6.47
N ASP A 23 -8.38 -4.10 7.12
CA ASP A 23 -9.49 -4.52 7.97
C ASP A 23 -9.68 -3.58 9.17
N ALA A 24 -8.58 -3.12 9.78
CA ALA A 24 -8.62 -2.08 10.80
C ALA A 24 -9.15 -0.75 10.23
N VAL A 25 -8.65 -0.32 9.07
CA VAL A 25 -9.07 0.94 8.41
C VAL A 25 -10.55 0.91 8.00
N ARG A 26 -11.10 -0.24 7.63
CA ARG A 26 -12.53 -0.41 7.29
C ARG A 26 -13.46 -0.23 8.48
N GLN A 27 -12.95 -0.35 9.70
CA GLN A 27 -13.73 -0.12 10.93
C GLN A 27 -13.71 1.36 11.35
N LEU A 28 -12.82 2.16 10.76
CA LEU A 28 -12.70 3.59 11.03
C LEU A 28 -13.68 4.40 10.17
N ASP A 29 -14.02 5.60 10.63
CA ASP A 29 -14.65 6.58 9.73
C ASP A 29 -13.66 7.06 8.67
N THR A 30 -14.16 7.72 7.62
CA THR A 30 -13.35 8.10 6.46
C THR A 30 -12.27 9.14 6.79
N GLN A 31 -12.45 9.96 7.83
CA GLN A 31 -11.44 10.93 8.27
C GLN A 31 -10.33 10.26 9.07
N GLU A 32 -10.68 9.36 9.98
CA GLU A 32 -9.72 8.55 10.74
C GLU A 32 -8.87 7.68 9.81
N ALA A 33 -9.52 6.99 8.87
CA ALA A 33 -8.87 6.20 7.84
C ALA A 33 -7.89 7.04 7.00
N ALA A 34 -8.32 8.22 6.57
CA ALA A 34 -7.48 9.14 5.83
C ALA A 34 -6.27 9.62 6.65
N LEU A 35 -6.47 9.95 7.93
CA LEU A 35 -5.39 10.39 8.81
C LEU A 35 -4.32 9.30 8.99
N VAL A 36 -4.74 8.06 9.23
CA VAL A 36 -3.84 6.91 9.36
C VAL A 36 -3.05 6.69 8.08
N MET A 37 -3.72 6.66 6.92
CA MET A 37 -3.05 6.50 5.62
C MET A 37 -2.06 7.64 5.34
N LYS A 38 -2.41 8.89 5.68
CA LYS A 38 -1.53 10.05 5.51
C LYS A 38 -0.28 9.96 6.39
N LEU A 39 -0.44 9.50 7.63
CA LEU A 39 0.67 9.31 8.57
C LEU A 39 1.62 8.19 8.11
N LEU A 40 1.06 7.07 7.66
CA LEU A 40 1.84 5.95 7.10
C LEU A 40 2.62 6.41 5.86
N GLY A 41 1.94 7.10 4.94
CA GLY A 41 2.58 7.60 3.73
C GLY A 41 3.73 8.58 4.02
N LYS A 42 3.54 9.53 4.95
CA LYS A 42 4.59 10.45 5.40
C LYS A 42 5.77 9.73 6.06
N THR A 43 5.50 8.66 6.80
CA THR A 43 6.55 7.85 7.43
C THR A 43 7.36 7.11 6.38
N CYS A 44 6.70 6.50 5.39
CA CYS A 44 7.35 5.83 4.27
C CYS A 44 8.24 6.79 3.46
N THR A 45 7.75 7.99 3.11
CA THR A 45 8.54 8.97 2.35
C THR A 45 9.70 9.56 3.15
N LYS A 46 9.60 9.59 4.49
CA LYS A 46 10.70 10.03 5.37
C LYS A 46 11.78 8.96 5.53
N MET A 47 11.39 7.68 5.59
CA MET A 47 12.31 6.56 5.74
C MET A 47 13.00 6.17 4.43
N MET A 48 12.24 6.19 3.32
CA MET A 48 12.72 5.81 1.99
C MET A 48 12.91 7.08 1.17
N LYS A 49 14.14 7.34 0.74
CA LYS A 49 14.46 8.56 -0.03
C LYS A 49 14.05 8.46 -1.50
N ASP A 50 13.98 7.25 -2.04
CA ASP A 50 13.63 6.93 -3.42
C ASP A 50 13.06 5.50 -3.56
N GLY A 51 12.86 5.08 -4.81
CA GLY A 51 12.39 3.73 -5.13
C GLY A 51 10.91 3.48 -4.82
N VAL A 52 10.52 2.21 -4.91
CA VAL A 52 9.13 1.74 -4.72
C VAL A 52 8.60 2.11 -3.34
N GLY A 53 9.43 2.04 -2.29
CA GLY A 53 9.01 2.39 -0.92
C GLY A 53 8.66 3.87 -0.75
N HIS A 54 9.41 4.77 -1.40
CA HIS A 54 9.10 6.20 -1.40
C HIS A 54 7.81 6.47 -2.18
N GLN A 55 7.66 5.87 -3.36
CA GLN A 55 6.48 6.05 -4.22
C GLN A 55 5.21 5.45 -3.61
N PHE A 56 5.35 4.36 -2.85
CA PHE A 56 4.27 3.83 -2.01
C PHE A 56 3.80 4.86 -0.98
N GLY A 57 4.74 5.55 -0.33
CA GLY A 57 4.42 6.61 0.61
C GLY A 57 3.67 7.77 -0.04
N ILE A 58 4.12 8.22 -1.23
CA ILE A 58 3.41 9.25 -2.01
C ILE A 58 1.99 8.78 -2.36
N ALA A 59 1.86 7.57 -2.90
CA ALA A 59 0.57 7.03 -3.32
C ALA A 59 -0.40 6.89 -2.14
N MET A 60 0.08 6.57 -0.94
CA MET A 60 -0.74 6.56 0.28
C MET A 60 -1.22 7.96 0.69
N ILE A 61 -0.37 8.99 0.58
CA ILE A 61 -0.76 10.37 0.88
C ILE A 61 -1.85 10.83 -0.09
N GLU A 62 -1.66 10.67 -1.39
CA GLU A 62 -2.66 11.08 -2.39
C GLU A 62 -3.98 10.30 -2.24
N THR A 63 -3.89 9.03 -1.86
CA THR A 63 -5.05 8.19 -1.59
C THR A 63 -5.80 8.65 -0.34
N SER A 64 -5.08 9.07 0.70
CA SER A 64 -5.70 9.62 1.91
C SER A 64 -6.52 10.88 1.65
N GLU A 65 -6.05 11.74 0.74
CA GLU A 65 -6.74 12.98 0.38
C GLU A 65 -8.05 12.69 -0.35
N LYS A 66 -8.07 11.67 -1.22
CA LYS A 66 -9.30 11.21 -1.88
C LYS A 66 -10.27 10.53 -0.91
N LEU A 67 -9.73 9.80 0.07
CA LEU A 67 -10.53 9.10 1.08
C LEU A 67 -11.26 10.07 2.01
N ALA A 68 -10.60 11.16 2.41
CA ALA A 68 -11.18 12.20 3.26
C ALA A 68 -12.40 12.90 2.64
N LEU A 69 -12.57 12.81 1.32
CA LEU A 69 -13.69 13.40 0.58
C LEU A 69 -14.90 12.45 0.44
N LYS A 70 -14.79 11.21 0.93
CA LYS A 70 -15.87 10.22 0.84
C LYS A 70 -16.71 10.21 2.12
N ASP A 71 -18.02 10.07 1.92
CA ASP A 71 -18.97 9.89 3.03
C ASP A 71 -18.86 8.50 3.68
N LYS A 72 -18.54 7.48 2.88
CA LYS A 72 -18.34 6.10 3.36
C LYS A 72 -17.33 5.37 2.49
N LEU A 73 -16.53 4.52 3.13
CA LEU A 73 -15.61 3.61 2.46
C LEU A 73 -16.32 2.29 2.17
N VAL A 74 -16.52 1.95 0.90
CA VAL A 74 -17.00 0.62 0.50
C VAL A 74 -15.85 -0.25 0.01
N PHE A 75 -16.05 -1.56 -0.02
CA PHE A 75 -15.01 -2.52 -0.42
C PHE A 75 -14.43 -2.24 -1.82
N GLU A 76 -15.28 -1.85 -2.78
CA GLU A 76 -14.83 -1.49 -4.13
C GLU A 76 -13.88 -0.28 -4.14
N ASP A 77 -14.09 0.68 -3.25
CA ASP A 77 -13.21 1.84 -3.12
C ASP A 77 -11.83 1.40 -2.62
N VAL A 78 -11.79 0.49 -1.65
CA VAL A 78 -10.54 -0.09 -1.13
C VAL A 78 -9.79 -0.81 -2.25
N LEU A 79 -10.47 -1.62 -3.06
CA LEU A 79 -9.87 -2.31 -4.19
C LEU A 79 -9.33 -1.35 -5.26
N LYS A 80 -10.09 -0.31 -5.61
CA LYS A 80 -9.66 0.73 -6.54
C LYS A 80 -8.44 1.49 -6.02
N MET A 81 -8.42 1.80 -4.72
CA MET A 81 -7.28 2.43 -4.06
C MET A 81 -6.03 1.56 -4.14
N LEU A 82 -6.13 0.29 -3.73
CA LEU A 82 -5.01 -0.64 -3.78
C LEU A 82 -4.46 -0.85 -5.18
N THR A 83 -5.36 -1.05 -6.16
CA THR A 83 -4.99 -1.20 -7.57
C THR A 83 -4.30 0.07 -8.10
N GLY A 84 -4.81 1.24 -7.72
CA GLY A 84 -4.20 2.53 -8.10
C GLY A 84 -2.82 2.75 -7.49
N ILE A 85 -2.62 2.33 -6.23
CA ILE A 85 -1.30 2.37 -5.58
C ILE A 85 -0.33 1.45 -6.33
N ILE A 86 -0.70 0.17 -6.56
CA ILE A 86 0.15 -0.82 -7.23
C ILE A 86 0.52 -0.38 -8.64
N GLY A 87 -0.43 0.16 -9.41
CA GLY A 87 -0.17 0.69 -10.75
C GLY A 87 0.94 1.74 -10.77
N LYS A 88 0.97 2.64 -9.77
CA LYS A 88 2.05 3.64 -9.64
C LYS A 88 3.40 3.03 -9.30
N LEU A 89 3.40 1.96 -8.48
CA LEU A 89 4.62 1.26 -8.12
C LEU A 89 5.26 0.58 -9.34
N TYR A 90 4.46 0.02 -10.25
CA TYR A 90 4.94 -0.59 -11.48
C TYR A 90 5.76 0.38 -12.35
N PHE A 91 5.31 1.63 -12.49
CA PHE A 91 6.05 2.66 -13.23
C PHE A 91 7.31 3.15 -12.51
N SER A 92 7.41 2.89 -11.22
CA SER A 92 8.46 3.39 -10.34
C SER A 92 9.55 2.38 -10.04
N ALA A 93 9.26 1.08 -10.23
CA ALA A 93 10.20 -0.01 -10.00
C ALA A 93 11.33 0.02 -11.03
N LYS A 94 12.57 0.10 -10.56
CA LYS A 94 13.78 0.19 -11.38
C LYS A 94 14.68 -1.03 -11.24
N THR A 95 14.49 -1.84 -10.20
CA THR A 95 15.26 -3.07 -9.97
C THR A 95 14.40 -4.32 -10.12
N ALA A 96 15.04 -5.47 -10.32
CA ALA A 96 14.35 -6.75 -10.38
C ALA A 96 13.64 -7.09 -9.05
N GLU A 97 14.27 -6.76 -7.92
CA GLU A 97 13.69 -6.94 -6.57
C GLU A 97 12.45 -6.06 -6.36
N GLU A 98 12.50 -4.80 -6.83
CA GLU A 98 11.37 -3.90 -6.79
C GLU A 98 10.20 -4.41 -7.66
N LEU A 99 10.49 -4.87 -8.88
CA LEU A 99 9.48 -5.45 -9.77
C LEU A 99 8.85 -6.72 -9.16
N GLU A 100 9.66 -7.58 -8.55
CA GLU A 100 9.18 -8.77 -7.86
C GLU A 100 8.27 -8.40 -6.68
N LEU A 101 8.64 -7.39 -5.90
CA LEU A 101 7.80 -6.85 -4.83
C LEU A 101 6.46 -6.34 -5.36
N VAL A 102 6.45 -5.52 -6.43
CA VAL A 102 5.19 -5.01 -7.00
C VAL A 102 4.31 -6.15 -7.50
N LYS A 103 4.89 -7.18 -8.13
CA LYS A 103 4.15 -8.36 -8.57
C LYS A 103 3.53 -9.13 -7.41
N GLN A 104 4.26 -9.34 -6.32
CA GLN A 104 3.73 -9.97 -5.11
C GLN A 104 2.58 -9.16 -4.49
N LEU A 105 2.64 -7.81 -4.53
CA LEU A 105 1.54 -6.94 -4.10
C LEU A 105 0.31 -7.06 -5.01
N GLU A 106 0.51 -7.16 -6.32
CA GLU A 106 -0.58 -7.35 -7.29
C GLU A 106 -1.33 -8.66 -7.06
N ASP A 107 -0.60 -9.77 -6.96
CA ASP A 107 -1.18 -11.11 -6.75
C ASP A 107 -1.97 -11.16 -5.43
N ALA A 108 -1.47 -10.48 -4.40
CA ALA A 108 -2.16 -10.34 -3.15
C ALA A 108 -3.48 -9.57 -3.22
N VAL A 109 -3.51 -8.44 -3.94
CA VAL A 109 -4.74 -7.68 -4.13
C VAL A 109 -5.75 -8.48 -4.95
N LYS A 110 -5.30 -9.23 -5.97
CA LYS A 110 -6.15 -10.18 -6.70
C LYS A 110 -6.75 -11.24 -5.77
N ASN A 111 -5.96 -11.79 -4.85
CA ASN A 111 -6.46 -12.77 -3.88
C ASN A 111 -7.45 -12.15 -2.88
N TYR A 112 -7.25 -10.89 -2.49
CA TYR A 112 -8.19 -10.15 -1.65
C TYR A 112 -9.53 -9.86 -2.34
N GLN A 113 -9.57 -9.77 -3.68
CA GLN A 113 -10.82 -9.63 -4.45
C GLN A 113 -11.71 -10.89 -4.42
N VAL A 114 -11.16 -12.05 -4.02
CA VAL A 114 -11.86 -13.34 -4.04
C VAL A 114 -12.51 -13.67 -2.68
N VAL A 115 -12.19 -12.91 -1.63
CA VAL A 115 -12.71 -13.06 -0.26
C VAL A 115 -13.88 -12.11 -0.03
#